data_AF-V5E3P8-F1
#
_entry.id   AF-V5E3P8-F1
#
_cell.length_a   1.000
_cell.length_b   1.000
_cell.length_c   1.000
_cell.angle_alpha   90.00
_cell.angle_beta   90.00
_cell.angle_gamma   90.00
#
_symmetry.space_group_name_H-M   'P 1'
#
loop_
_entity.id
_entity.type
_entity.pdbx_description
1 polymer ?
#
loop_
_entity_poly.entity_id
_entity_poly.type
_entity_poly.pdbx_seq_one_letter_code
_entity_poly.pdbx_strand_id
1 'polypeptide(L)'
;MSADLDMDIHSTSSVADVDVSSALAAPLPTSPAPARTEAMALLDLQKQLDADISRHMSVLISNGVNMQTPLIDAQGFPLANKDLMAIRSARQRINVLRNDSKAVRDRVARLLELAINGDAVPSNGAPRGQAGRTEESRPFAKVNSVAENSPAQTAGLVAGDLVVRFGSVTAENEKGLAALAAPGVVVDGTSICITVTRSGETVNLTLIPRAGWGGRGMLGCHLLPL
;
A
#
# COMPACT_ATOMS: atom_id res chain seq x y z
N MET A 1 -35.80 43.29 -37.44
CA MET A 1 -35.17 41.96 -37.47
C MET A 1 -33.70 42.15 -37.13
N SER A 2 -33.37 42.13 -35.84
CA SER A 2 -31.98 42.06 -35.39
C SER A 2 -32.00 41.17 -34.16
N ALA A 3 -31.66 39.91 -34.36
CA ALA A 3 -31.42 38.98 -33.27
C ALA A 3 -29.99 39.27 -32.80
N ASP A 4 -29.87 39.92 -31.65
CA ASP A 4 -28.60 40.05 -30.94
C ASP A 4 -28.17 38.65 -30.48
N LEU A 5 -27.27 38.07 -31.26
CA LEU A 5 -26.51 36.87 -30.95
C LEU A 5 -25.43 37.24 -29.92
N ASP A 6 -25.84 37.43 -28.66
CA ASP A 6 -24.92 37.34 -27.53
C ASP A 6 -24.62 35.85 -27.30
N MET A 7 -23.68 35.33 -28.09
CA MET A 7 -23.12 34.00 -27.90
C MET A 7 -21.97 34.15 -26.89
N ASP A 8 -22.26 33.92 -25.62
CA ASP A 8 -21.28 33.88 -24.54
C ASP A 8 -20.15 32.89 -24.87
N ILE A 9 -18.99 33.42 -25.29
CA ILE A 9 -17.78 32.65 -25.65
C ILE A 9 -17.05 32.14 -24.39
N HIS A 10 -17.55 32.46 -23.20
CA HIS A 10 -16.98 32.06 -21.90
C HIS A 10 -17.85 31.07 -21.14
N SER A 11 -18.72 30.32 -21.83
CA SER A 11 -19.42 29.18 -21.21
C SER A 11 -18.46 28.00 -21.02
N THR A 12 -17.46 28.16 -20.15
CA THR A 12 -16.80 27.01 -19.53
C THR A 12 -17.86 26.34 -18.67
N SER A 13 -18.53 25.34 -19.23
CA SER A 13 -19.36 24.42 -18.48
C SER A 13 -18.49 23.80 -17.39
N SER A 14 -18.48 24.45 -16.24
CA SER A 14 -17.75 24.10 -15.03
C SER A 14 -18.41 22.88 -14.40
N VAL A 15 -18.37 21.77 -15.12
CA VAL A 15 -18.51 20.47 -14.50
C VAL A 15 -17.21 20.28 -13.74
N ALA A 16 -17.23 20.62 -12.46
CA ALA A 16 -16.10 20.38 -11.58
C ALA A 16 -15.76 18.90 -11.66
N ASP A 17 -14.48 18.61 -11.90
CA ASP A 17 -13.99 17.25 -11.88
C ASP A 17 -14.16 16.64 -10.48
N VAL A 18 -14.16 15.32 -10.41
CA VAL A 18 -14.38 14.60 -9.16
C VAL A 18 -13.34 14.97 -8.08
N ASP A 19 -13.83 15.28 -6.88
CA ASP A 19 -12.99 15.52 -5.70
C ASP A 19 -12.72 14.20 -4.94
N VAL A 20 -11.44 13.85 -4.87
CA VAL A 20 -10.91 12.66 -4.20
C VAL A 20 -10.33 12.97 -2.82
N SER A 21 -10.20 14.24 -2.45
CA SER A 21 -9.48 14.68 -1.24
C SER A 21 -10.10 14.10 0.03
N SER A 22 -11.43 14.11 0.11
CA SER A 22 -12.18 13.55 1.23
C SER A 22 -12.00 12.03 1.35
N ALA A 23 -12.06 11.32 0.23
CA ALA A 23 -11.91 9.87 0.17
C ALA A 23 -10.49 9.41 0.51
N LEU A 24 -9.46 10.18 0.13
CA LEU A 24 -8.07 9.86 0.43
C LEU A 24 -7.65 10.27 1.86
N ALA A 25 -8.26 11.31 2.45
CA ALA A 25 -7.94 11.78 3.80
C ALA A 25 -8.54 10.91 4.92
N ALA A 26 -9.57 10.12 4.63
CA ALA A 26 -10.17 9.25 5.63
C ALA A 26 -9.18 8.18 6.13
N PRO A 27 -9.15 7.84 7.43
CA PRO A 27 -8.31 6.76 7.95
C PRO A 27 -8.74 5.42 7.34
N LEU A 28 -7.79 4.49 7.21
CA LEU A 28 -8.10 3.15 6.71
C LEU A 28 -9.03 2.41 7.70
N PRO A 29 -10.06 1.72 7.22
CA PRO A 29 -10.96 0.93 8.06
C PRO A 29 -10.22 -0.26 8.66
N THR A 30 -10.53 -0.58 9.92
CA THR A 30 -9.89 -1.66 10.68
C THR A 30 -10.63 -3.00 10.56
N SER A 31 -11.78 -3.03 9.88
CA SER A 31 -12.65 -4.21 9.74
C SER A 31 -12.83 -4.60 8.27
N PRO A 32 -12.93 -5.90 7.94
CA PRO A 32 -12.97 -6.37 6.56
C PRO A 32 -14.26 -6.00 5.81
N ALA A 33 -15.42 -5.97 6.49
CA ALA A 33 -16.70 -5.60 5.88
C ALA A 33 -16.74 -4.14 5.39
N PRO A 34 -16.39 -3.11 6.20
CA PRO A 34 -16.34 -1.73 5.71
C PRO A 34 -15.21 -1.53 4.68
N ALA A 35 -14.10 -2.26 4.78
CA ALA A 35 -13.02 -2.19 3.77
C ALA A 35 -13.51 -2.60 2.38
N ARG A 36 -14.36 -3.63 2.26
CA ARG A 36 -14.96 -4.06 1.00
C ARG A 36 -15.91 -3.01 0.42
N THR A 37 -16.81 -2.48 1.25
CA THR A 37 -17.76 -1.45 0.83
C THR A 37 -17.04 -0.19 0.34
N GLU A 38 -16.01 0.23 1.08
CA GLU A 38 -15.18 1.38 0.68
C GLU A 38 -14.38 1.09 -0.61
N ALA A 39 -13.81 -0.11 -0.75
CA ALA A 39 -13.11 -0.50 -1.97
C ALA A 39 -14.02 -0.49 -3.20
N MET A 40 -15.28 -0.94 -3.06
CA MET A 40 -16.28 -0.86 -4.13
C MET A 40 -16.60 0.59 -4.50
N ALA A 41 -16.81 1.46 -3.51
CA ALA A 41 -17.08 2.88 -3.75
C ALA A 41 -15.89 3.58 -4.44
N LEU A 42 -14.66 3.27 -4.04
CA LEU A 42 -13.45 3.82 -4.66
C LEU A 42 -13.23 3.29 -6.09
N LEU A 43 -13.67 2.08 -6.41
CA LEU A 43 -13.62 1.57 -7.77
C LEU A 43 -14.57 2.34 -8.69
N ASP A 44 -15.77 2.68 -8.21
CA ASP A 44 -16.70 3.52 -8.96
C ASP A 44 -16.17 4.95 -9.11
N LEU A 45 -15.54 5.49 -8.06
CA LEU A 45 -14.84 6.78 -8.14
C LEU A 45 -13.70 6.75 -9.17
N GLN A 46 -12.95 5.64 -9.25
CA GLN A 46 -11.90 5.46 -10.25
C GLN A 46 -12.47 5.50 -11.68
N LYS A 47 -13.62 4.86 -11.92
CA LYS A 47 -14.29 4.94 -13.24
C LYS A 47 -14.65 6.37 -13.61
N GLN A 48 -15.09 7.18 -12.64
CA GLN A 48 -15.40 8.60 -12.87
C GLN A 48 -14.13 9.40 -13.19
N LEU A 49 -13.03 9.18 -12.47
CA LEU A 49 -11.73 9.80 -12.79
C LEU A 49 -11.25 9.45 -14.19
N ASP A 50 -11.39 8.19 -14.60
CA ASP A 50 -10.99 7.73 -15.94
C ASP A 50 -11.87 8.38 -17.04
N ALA A 51 -13.15 8.63 -16.73
CA ALA A 51 -14.05 9.39 -17.61
C ALA A 51 -13.64 10.87 -17.71
N ASP A 52 -13.28 11.51 -16.59
CA ASP A 52 -12.79 12.89 -16.56
C ASP A 52 -11.47 13.03 -17.34
N ILE A 53 -10.54 12.08 -17.16
CA ILE A 53 -9.30 12.03 -17.96
C ILE A 53 -9.64 11.96 -19.45
N SER A 54 -10.56 11.07 -19.84
CA SER A 54 -10.98 10.90 -21.24
C SER A 54 -11.61 12.17 -21.81
N ARG A 55 -12.39 12.90 -21.00
CA ARG A 55 -12.95 14.20 -21.36
C ARG A 55 -11.87 15.22 -21.65
N HIS A 56 -10.91 15.43 -20.76
CA HIS A 56 -9.80 16.37 -21.00
C HIS A 56 -8.89 15.92 -22.16
N MET A 57 -8.73 14.61 -22.37
CA MET A 57 -8.01 14.07 -23.52
C MET A 57 -8.70 14.43 -24.84
N SER A 58 -10.05 14.45 -24.88
CA SER A 58 -10.78 14.85 -26.09
C SER A 58 -10.54 16.32 -26.47
N VAL A 59 -10.32 17.20 -25.48
CA VAL A 59 -9.93 18.60 -25.70
C VAL A 59 -8.56 18.71 -26.36
N LEU A 60 -7.62 17.82 -26.00
CA LEU A 60 -6.31 17.79 -26.65
C LEU A 60 -6.41 17.27 -28.09
N ILE A 61 -7.23 16.22 -28.31
CA ILE A 61 -7.46 15.64 -29.63
C ILE A 61 -8.13 16.64 -30.56
N SER A 62 -9.14 17.40 -30.10
CA SER A 62 -9.80 18.43 -30.92
C SER A 62 -8.86 19.56 -31.34
N ASN A 63 -7.85 19.85 -30.51
CA ASN A 63 -6.79 20.80 -30.83
C ASN A 63 -5.64 20.19 -31.65
N GLY A 64 -5.70 18.90 -31.98
CA GLY A 64 -4.65 18.17 -32.71
C GLY A 64 -3.31 18.17 -31.97
N VAL A 65 -3.35 17.99 -30.65
CA VAL A 65 -2.19 18.01 -29.75
C VAL A 65 -2.25 16.80 -28.81
N ASN A 66 -1.10 16.28 -28.39
CA ASN A 66 -1.02 15.25 -27.35
C ASN A 66 -0.48 15.86 -26.04
N MET A 67 -0.18 15.05 -25.02
CA MET A 67 0.36 15.53 -23.73
C MET A 67 1.78 16.14 -23.83
N GLN A 68 2.51 15.87 -24.91
CA GLN A 68 3.95 16.19 -25.05
C GLN A 68 4.25 17.18 -26.18
N THR A 69 3.30 17.46 -27.08
CA THR A 69 3.53 18.35 -28.23
C THR A 69 4.03 19.72 -27.75
N PRO A 70 5.07 20.30 -28.36
CA PRO A 70 5.50 21.65 -28.04
C PRO A 70 4.38 22.66 -28.36
N LEU A 71 4.24 23.67 -27.51
CA LEU A 71 3.27 24.77 -27.67
C LEU A 71 3.90 26.03 -28.27
N ILE A 72 5.13 25.89 -28.74
CA ILE A 72 5.93 26.94 -29.34
C ILE A 72 6.39 26.47 -30.72
N ASP A 73 6.62 27.42 -31.61
CA ASP A 73 7.22 27.18 -32.93
C ASP A 73 8.76 27.04 -32.84
N ALA A 74 9.39 26.85 -34.00
CA ALA A 74 10.85 26.74 -34.11
C ALA A 74 11.60 28.05 -33.79
N GLN A 75 10.90 29.19 -33.79
CA GLN A 75 11.44 30.51 -33.48
C GLN A 75 11.24 30.89 -32.00
N GLY A 76 10.54 30.05 -31.23
CA GLY A 76 10.28 30.25 -29.80
C GLY A 76 8.99 31.02 -29.49
N PHE A 77 8.13 31.28 -30.47
CA PHE A 77 6.88 32.00 -30.28
C PHE A 77 5.69 31.05 -30.03
N PRO A 78 4.67 31.48 -29.26
CA PRO A 78 3.47 30.68 -29.03
C PRO A 78 2.73 30.37 -30.34
N LEU A 79 2.23 29.14 -30.48
CA LEU A 79 1.47 28.72 -31.67
C LEU A 79 0.13 29.48 -31.78
N ALA A 80 0.05 30.43 -32.72
CA ALA A 80 -1.12 31.29 -32.90
C ALA A 80 -2.38 30.56 -33.39
N ASN A 81 -2.22 29.39 -34.00
CA ASN A 81 -3.32 28.60 -34.57
C ASN A 81 -3.99 27.65 -33.58
N LYS A 82 -3.58 27.64 -32.30
CA LYS A 82 -4.07 26.71 -31.29
C LYS A 82 -4.51 27.46 -30.03
N ASP A 83 -5.53 26.95 -29.36
CA ASP A 83 -5.92 27.46 -28.05
C ASP A 83 -4.96 26.94 -26.97
N LEU A 84 -3.91 27.71 -26.72
CA LEU A 84 -2.87 27.35 -25.75
C LEU A 84 -3.40 27.30 -24.32
N MET A 85 -4.42 28.09 -24.00
CA MET A 85 -4.98 28.11 -22.65
C MET A 85 -5.78 26.83 -22.39
N ALA A 86 -6.66 26.45 -23.31
CA ALA A 86 -7.39 25.18 -23.21
C ALA A 86 -6.42 23.98 -23.14
N ILE A 87 -5.37 23.96 -23.97
CA ILE A 87 -4.38 22.88 -23.97
C ILE A 87 -3.62 22.81 -22.64
N ARG A 88 -3.14 23.96 -22.11
CA ARG A 88 -2.40 23.99 -20.84
C ARG A 88 -3.28 23.54 -19.68
N SER A 89 -4.50 24.06 -19.58
CA SER A 89 -5.45 23.69 -18.54
C SER A 89 -5.82 22.20 -18.61
N ALA A 90 -6.11 21.67 -19.81
CA ALA A 90 -6.39 20.26 -20.00
C ALA A 90 -5.20 19.36 -19.60
N ARG A 91 -3.97 19.71 -20.02
CA ARG A 91 -2.76 18.96 -19.63
C ARG A 91 -2.53 18.97 -18.13
N GLN A 92 -2.65 20.13 -17.50
CA GLN A 92 -2.52 20.27 -16.05
C GLN A 92 -3.55 19.37 -15.36
N ARG A 93 -4.82 19.41 -15.81
CA ARG A 93 -5.87 18.64 -15.18
C ARG A 93 -5.69 17.13 -15.37
N ILE A 94 -5.29 16.67 -16.56
CA ILE A 94 -4.95 15.27 -16.81
C ILE A 94 -3.83 14.78 -15.88
N ASN A 95 -2.80 15.59 -15.65
CA ASN A 95 -1.72 15.21 -14.74
C ASN A 95 -2.20 15.08 -13.29
N VAL A 96 -3.04 16.01 -12.82
CA VAL A 96 -3.65 15.93 -11.49
C VAL A 96 -4.52 14.68 -11.38
N LEU A 97 -5.46 14.47 -12.30
CA LEU A 97 -6.36 13.31 -12.31
C LEU A 97 -5.61 11.97 -12.40
N ARG A 98 -4.49 11.90 -13.12
CA ARG A 98 -3.65 10.68 -13.18
C ARG A 98 -2.98 10.37 -11.85
N ASN A 99 -2.48 11.40 -11.17
CA ASN A 99 -1.90 11.23 -9.83
C ASN A 99 -2.98 10.80 -8.84
N ASP A 100 -4.15 11.40 -8.93
CA ASP A 100 -5.33 11.07 -8.11
C ASP A 100 -5.81 9.64 -8.35
N SER A 101 -5.98 9.23 -9.61
CA SER A 101 -6.34 7.86 -10.00
C SER A 101 -5.32 6.83 -9.50
N LYS A 102 -4.03 7.17 -9.53
CA LYS A 102 -2.98 6.35 -8.92
C LYS A 102 -3.16 6.24 -7.40
N ALA A 103 -3.37 7.35 -6.69
CA ALA A 103 -3.56 7.34 -5.25
C ALA A 103 -4.80 6.55 -4.82
N VAL A 104 -5.91 6.65 -5.57
CA VAL A 104 -7.13 5.86 -5.35
C VAL A 104 -6.85 4.37 -5.56
N ARG A 105 -6.16 4.00 -6.64
CA ARG A 105 -5.79 2.60 -6.91
C ARG A 105 -4.91 2.01 -5.80
N ASP A 106 -3.95 2.78 -5.31
CA ASP A 106 -3.08 2.38 -4.20
C ASP A 106 -3.88 2.20 -2.89
N ARG A 107 -4.90 3.03 -2.65
CA ARG A 107 -5.82 2.87 -1.51
C ARG A 107 -6.68 1.61 -1.65
N VAL A 108 -7.26 1.38 -2.82
CA VAL A 108 -8.06 0.16 -3.10
C VAL A 108 -7.23 -1.09 -2.88
N ALA A 109 -5.97 -1.12 -3.32
CA ALA A 109 -5.07 -2.24 -3.10
C ALA A 109 -4.89 -2.54 -1.60
N ARG A 110 -4.67 -1.52 -0.78
CA ARG A 110 -4.57 -1.67 0.69
C ARG A 110 -5.86 -2.18 1.32
N LEU A 111 -7.02 -1.68 0.88
CA LEU A 111 -8.32 -2.13 1.38
C LEU A 111 -8.61 -3.58 1.02
N LEU A 112 -8.24 -4.01 -0.20
CA LEU A 112 -8.42 -5.38 -0.64
C LEU A 112 -7.51 -6.34 0.14
N GLU A 113 -6.27 -5.94 0.41
CA GLU A 113 -5.36 -6.69 1.27
C GLU A 113 -5.95 -6.88 2.67
N LEU A 114 -6.50 -5.82 3.28
CA LEU A 114 -7.20 -5.92 4.57
C LEU A 114 -8.46 -6.79 4.50
N ALA A 115 -9.21 -6.74 3.40
CA ALA A 115 -10.40 -7.55 3.21
C ALA A 115 -10.09 -9.04 3.04
N ILE A 116 -8.94 -9.39 2.45
CA ILE A 116 -8.49 -10.78 2.27
C ILE A 116 -7.88 -11.30 3.58
N ASN A 117 -7.02 -10.51 4.21
CA ASN A 117 -6.30 -10.90 5.44
C ASN A 117 -7.19 -10.86 6.69
N GLY A 118 -8.18 -9.96 6.73
CA GLY A 118 -9.12 -9.78 7.84
C GLY A 118 -10.27 -10.80 7.89
N ASP A 119 -10.43 -11.64 6.87
CA ASP A 119 -11.38 -12.76 6.88
C ASP A 119 -10.82 -13.99 7.63
N ALA A 120 -9.59 -13.92 8.14
CA ALA A 120 -9.05 -14.89 9.10
C ALA A 120 -9.68 -14.73 10.51
N VAL A 121 -10.99 -14.99 10.60
CA VAL A 121 -11.86 -15.35 11.76
C VAL A 121 -12.05 -14.32 12.92
N PRO A 122 -13.09 -14.47 13.79
CA PRO A 122 -14.34 -13.73 13.81
C PRO A 122 -14.39 -12.55 14.81
N SER A 123 -15.40 -11.69 14.59
CA SER A 123 -15.94 -10.63 15.46
C SER A 123 -15.71 -10.73 16.97
N ASN A 124 -15.02 -9.75 17.57
CA ASN A 124 -15.54 -8.99 18.72
C ASN A 124 -14.76 -7.69 19.06
N GLY A 125 -15.46 -6.54 19.06
CA GLY A 125 -15.32 -5.47 20.06
C GLY A 125 -14.23 -4.38 19.92
N ALA A 126 -14.68 -3.18 19.49
CA ALA A 126 -14.33 -1.79 19.90
C ALA A 126 -12.87 -1.38 20.29
N PRO A 127 -12.45 -0.14 19.96
CA PRO A 127 -11.10 0.36 20.23
C PRO A 127 -10.98 0.79 21.70
N ARG A 128 -10.11 0.13 22.45
CA ARG A 128 -9.58 0.65 23.71
C ARG A 128 -8.08 0.80 23.58
N GLY A 129 -7.59 1.92 24.08
CA GLY A 129 -6.27 2.46 23.85
C GLY A 129 -5.11 1.47 24.01
N GLN A 130 -4.07 1.79 23.24
CA GLN A 130 -2.72 1.29 23.36
C GLN A 130 -2.25 1.35 24.82
N ALA A 131 -2.25 0.20 25.48
CA ALA A 131 -1.32 -0.18 26.54
C ALA A 131 -1.49 -1.69 26.79
N GLY A 132 -0.49 -2.48 26.42
CA GLY A 132 -0.25 -3.81 26.97
C GLY A 132 -1.42 -4.81 26.89
N ARG A 133 -1.77 -5.27 25.69
CA ARG A 133 -2.23 -6.65 25.54
C ARG A 133 -1.08 -7.46 24.99
N THR A 134 -0.26 -7.97 25.91
CA THR A 134 0.43 -9.24 25.71
C THR A 134 -0.69 -10.24 25.41
N GLU A 135 -1.03 -10.41 24.14
CA GLU A 135 -1.73 -11.62 23.77
C GLU A 135 -0.83 -12.75 24.25
N GLU A 136 -1.38 -13.58 25.14
CA GLU A 136 -0.76 -14.80 25.65
C GLU A 136 -0.67 -15.81 24.50
N SER A 137 -0.05 -15.41 23.40
CA SER A 137 0.34 -16.31 22.33
C SER A 137 1.33 -17.27 22.96
N ARG A 138 0.91 -18.54 22.99
CA ARG A 138 1.72 -19.62 23.55
C ARG A 138 3.01 -19.69 22.76
N PRO A 139 4.18 -19.80 23.42
CA PRO A 139 5.40 -20.07 22.69
C PRO A 139 5.26 -21.44 22.01
N PHE A 140 5.75 -21.55 20.78
CA PHE A 140 5.72 -22.81 20.02
C PHE A 140 7.12 -23.40 19.77
N ALA A 141 8.16 -22.60 20.01
CA ALA A 141 9.53 -23.04 19.85
C ALA A 141 10.47 -22.39 20.87
N LYS A 142 11.59 -23.04 21.15
CA LYS A 142 12.67 -22.54 22.01
C LYS A 142 13.95 -22.40 21.19
N VAL A 143 14.65 -21.30 21.38
CA VAL A 143 15.99 -21.10 20.80
C VAL A 143 16.98 -21.94 21.58
N ASN A 144 17.56 -22.95 20.93
CA ASN A 144 18.58 -23.81 21.53
C ASN A 144 19.97 -23.19 21.46
N SER A 145 20.33 -22.65 20.29
CA SER A 145 21.63 -22.04 20.05
C SER A 145 21.54 -20.98 18.95
N VAL A 146 22.37 -19.96 19.06
CA VAL A 146 22.54 -18.90 18.06
C VAL A 146 24.01 -18.86 17.68
N ALA A 147 24.30 -18.90 16.38
CA ALA A 147 25.66 -18.89 15.88
C ALA A 147 26.24 -17.47 15.88
N GLU A 148 27.56 -17.37 16.10
CA GLU A 148 28.27 -16.10 16.06
C GLU A 148 28.27 -15.48 14.66
N ASN A 149 28.19 -14.16 14.56
CA ASN A 149 28.08 -13.37 13.33
C ASN A 149 26.87 -13.71 12.44
N SER A 150 25.89 -14.44 12.99
CA SER A 150 24.68 -14.81 12.26
C SER A 150 23.65 -13.68 12.20
N PRO A 151 22.73 -13.73 11.23
CA PRO A 151 21.54 -12.89 11.21
C PRO A 151 20.72 -12.93 12.50
N ALA A 152 20.57 -14.11 13.11
CA ALA A 152 19.88 -14.27 14.37
C ALA A 152 20.58 -13.55 15.54
N GLN A 153 21.91 -13.63 15.62
CA GLN A 153 22.66 -12.89 16.64
C GLN A 153 22.57 -11.38 16.42
N THR A 154 22.70 -10.94 15.17
CA THR A 154 22.60 -9.52 14.80
C THR A 154 21.21 -8.96 15.12
N ALA A 155 20.16 -9.78 14.98
CA ALA A 155 18.80 -9.47 15.39
C ALA A 155 18.60 -9.44 16.92
N GLY A 156 19.58 -9.88 17.71
CA GLY A 156 19.51 -9.91 19.17
C GLY A 156 18.83 -11.15 19.78
N LEU A 157 18.68 -12.25 19.01
CA LEU A 157 18.21 -13.53 19.55
C LEU A 157 19.28 -14.15 20.47
N VAL A 158 18.82 -14.73 21.57
CA VAL A 158 19.68 -15.38 22.57
C VAL A 158 19.19 -16.80 22.81
N ALA A 159 20.13 -17.71 23.11
CA ALA A 159 19.79 -19.07 23.52
C ALA A 159 18.90 -19.05 24.79
N GLY A 160 17.82 -19.82 24.77
CA GLY A 160 16.82 -19.85 25.83
C GLY A 160 15.57 -19.00 25.56
N ASP A 161 15.59 -18.12 24.56
CA ASP A 161 14.40 -17.35 24.15
C ASP A 161 13.26 -18.29 23.71
N LEU A 162 12.04 -18.00 24.16
CA LEU A 162 10.84 -18.72 23.75
C LEU A 162 10.16 -17.96 22.61
N VAL A 163 10.09 -18.55 21.43
CA VAL A 163 9.51 -17.91 20.25
C VAL A 163 7.99 -18.01 20.30
N VAL A 164 7.37 -16.83 20.31
CA VAL A 164 5.91 -16.64 20.33
C VAL A 164 5.38 -16.43 18.93
N ARG A 165 6.10 -15.63 18.13
CA ARG A 165 5.77 -15.34 16.72
C ARG A 165 7.03 -15.18 15.90
N PHE A 166 7.02 -15.70 14.69
CA PHE A 166 8.11 -15.58 13.72
C PHE A 166 7.52 -15.22 12.35
N GLY A 167 7.57 -13.93 11.99
CA GLY A 167 6.92 -13.42 10.79
C GLY A 167 5.41 -13.67 10.83
N SER A 168 4.91 -14.41 9.84
CA SER A 168 3.52 -14.87 9.74
C SER A 168 3.24 -16.18 10.50
N VAL A 169 4.24 -16.77 11.17
CA VAL A 169 4.10 -18.05 11.87
C VAL A 169 3.88 -17.83 13.37
N THR A 170 2.77 -18.35 13.88
CA THR A 170 2.38 -18.39 15.29
C THR A 170 2.10 -19.83 15.74
N ALA A 171 1.87 -20.04 17.04
CA ALA A 171 1.50 -21.34 17.60
C ALA A 171 0.18 -21.91 17.06
N GLU A 172 -0.65 -21.08 16.44
CA GLU A 172 -1.95 -21.47 15.87
C GLU A 172 -1.83 -22.15 14.50
N ASN A 173 -0.67 -22.04 13.85
CA ASN A 173 -0.44 -22.72 12.59
C ASN A 173 -0.34 -24.24 12.82
N GLU A 174 -1.16 -25.02 12.10
CA GLU A 174 -1.22 -26.49 12.19
C GLU A 174 0.14 -27.19 11.99
N LYS A 175 1.07 -26.54 11.30
CA LYS A 175 2.42 -27.06 11.00
C LYS A 175 3.49 -26.62 12.01
N GLY A 176 3.14 -25.78 12.99
CA GLY A 176 4.06 -25.30 14.04
C GLY A 176 5.39 -24.79 13.48
N LEU A 177 6.51 -25.25 14.06
CA LEU A 177 7.86 -24.88 13.63
C LEU A 177 8.16 -25.25 12.16
N ALA A 178 7.54 -26.32 11.64
CA ALA A 178 7.74 -26.73 10.25
C ALA A 178 7.20 -25.72 9.23
N ALA A 179 6.27 -24.83 9.65
CA ALA A 179 5.80 -23.73 8.81
C ALA A 179 6.92 -22.76 8.42
N LEU A 180 8.00 -22.66 9.22
CA LEU A 180 9.17 -21.82 8.88
C LEU A 180 9.95 -22.31 7.67
N ALA A 181 9.83 -23.59 7.33
CA ALA A 181 10.47 -24.19 6.16
C ALA A 181 9.65 -23.99 4.87
N ALA A 182 8.45 -23.39 4.95
CA ALA A 182 7.62 -23.15 3.79
C ALA A 182 8.28 -22.10 2.85
N PRO A 183 8.21 -22.31 1.52
CA PRO A 183 8.71 -21.32 0.56
C PRO A 183 8.07 -19.95 0.78
N GLY A 184 8.91 -18.90 0.89
CA GLY A 184 8.45 -17.52 1.07
C GLY A 184 8.37 -17.02 2.52
N VAL A 185 8.55 -17.89 3.53
CA VAL A 185 8.60 -17.45 4.94
C VAL A 185 9.96 -16.86 5.30
N VAL A 186 11.03 -17.46 4.80
CA VAL A 186 12.40 -16.95 4.96
C VAL A 186 12.92 -16.58 3.58
N VAL A 187 12.99 -15.29 3.31
CA VAL A 187 13.49 -14.72 2.05
C VAL A 187 14.72 -13.88 2.37
N ASP A 188 15.78 -14.08 1.59
CA ASP A 188 17.03 -13.34 1.73
C ASP A 188 16.78 -11.83 1.59
N GLY A 189 17.31 -11.04 2.52
CA GLY A 189 17.16 -9.58 2.56
C GLY A 189 15.80 -9.05 3.04
N THR A 190 14.79 -9.89 3.28
CA THR A 190 13.47 -9.45 3.76
C THR A 190 13.43 -9.42 5.29
N SER A 191 13.07 -8.28 5.88
CA SER A 191 12.94 -8.16 7.34
C SER A 191 11.77 -8.99 7.89
N ILE A 192 12.06 -9.86 8.85
CA ILE A 192 11.11 -10.71 9.56
C ILE A 192 10.98 -10.21 11.00
N CYS A 193 9.77 -9.85 11.43
CA CYS A 193 9.48 -9.51 12.82
C CYS A 193 9.35 -10.78 13.66
N ILE A 194 10.09 -10.88 14.75
CA ILE A 194 10.07 -12.01 15.68
C ILE A 194 9.67 -11.48 17.06
N THR A 195 8.74 -12.15 17.71
CA THR A 195 8.36 -11.87 19.09
C THR A 195 8.78 -13.06 19.93
N VAL A 196 9.62 -12.81 20.94
CA VAL A 196 10.13 -13.83 21.87
C VAL A 196 9.83 -13.46 23.31
N THR A 197 9.75 -14.44 24.18
CA THR A 197 9.68 -14.26 25.63
C THR A 197 11.04 -14.62 26.24
N ARG A 198 11.67 -13.64 26.90
CA ARG A 198 12.95 -13.76 27.59
C ARG A 198 12.75 -13.48 29.07
N SER A 199 13.02 -14.45 29.93
CA SER A 199 12.85 -14.31 31.39
C SER A 199 11.45 -13.83 31.82
N GLY A 200 10.41 -14.16 31.05
CA GLY A 200 9.02 -13.74 31.30
C GLY A 200 8.62 -12.43 30.65
N GLU A 201 9.55 -11.69 30.03
CA GLU A 201 9.28 -10.44 29.31
C GLU A 201 9.20 -10.66 27.81
N THR A 202 8.26 -9.98 27.15
CA THR A 202 8.09 -10.05 25.71
C THR A 202 9.02 -9.06 25.01
N VAL A 203 9.88 -9.57 24.14
CA VAL A 203 10.85 -8.82 23.34
C VAL A 203 10.51 -8.95 21.86
N ASN A 204 10.41 -7.82 21.17
CA ASN A 204 10.22 -7.76 19.72
C ASN A 204 11.57 -7.50 19.03
N LEU A 205 11.92 -8.38 18.10
CA LEU A 205 13.17 -8.36 17.35
C LEU A 205 12.88 -8.30 15.85
N THR A 206 13.81 -7.75 15.08
CA THR A 206 13.75 -7.74 13.62
C THR A 206 14.95 -8.50 13.08
N LEU A 207 14.68 -9.60 12.39
CA LEU A 207 15.70 -10.45 11.78
C LEU A 207 15.68 -10.27 10.27
N ILE A 208 16.84 -10.01 9.68
CA ILE A 208 17.01 -9.94 8.23
C ILE A 208 17.81 -11.16 7.79
N PRO A 209 17.19 -12.18 7.17
CA PRO A 209 17.90 -13.36 6.69
C PRO A 209 18.96 -12.95 5.67
N ARG A 210 20.13 -13.58 5.75
CA ARG A 210 21.26 -13.32 4.86
C ARG A 210 21.90 -14.64 4.48
N ALA A 211 22.17 -14.89 3.20
CA ALA A 211 23.00 -16.02 2.78
C ALA A 211 24.51 -15.72 2.96
N GLY A 212 25.34 -16.75 3.14
CA GLY A 212 26.81 -16.58 3.11
C GLY A 212 27.44 -15.91 4.33
N TRP A 213 26.76 -15.89 5.49
CA TRP A 213 27.30 -15.35 6.75
C TRP A 213 28.36 -16.24 7.43
N GLY A 214 28.80 -17.32 6.76
CA GLY A 214 29.80 -18.26 7.29
C GLY A 214 29.23 -19.50 8.00
N GLY A 215 27.91 -19.72 7.94
CA GLY A 215 27.26 -20.90 8.50
C GLY A 215 26.17 -21.51 7.61
N ARG A 216 25.47 -22.51 8.15
CA ARG A 216 24.41 -23.24 7.42
C ARG A 216 23.09 -22.45 7.43
N GLY A 217 22.48 -22.30 6.25
CA GLY A 217 21.17 -21.66 6.10
C GLY A 217 21.22 -20.13 6.16
N MET A 218 20.06 -19.48 6.32
CA MET A 218 19.91 -18.02 6.19
C MET A 218 19.69 -17.28 7.52
N LEU A 219 19.51 -18.01 8.63
CA LEU A 219 19.14 -17.45 9.93
C LEU A 219 20.26 -17.59 10.98
N GLY A 220 20.88 -18.78 11.05
CA GLY A 220 21.93 -19.08 12.03
C GLY A 220 21.45 -19.29 13.47
N CYS A 221 20.19 -19.67 13.66
CA CYS A 221 19.67 -20.16 14.95
C CYS A 221 19.13 -21.59 14.83
N HIS A 222 19.22 -22.34 15.92
CA HIS A 222 18.60 -23.66 16.06
C HIS A 222 17.35 -23.53 16.94
N LEU A 223 16.18 -23.76 16.36
CA LEU A 223 14.90 -23.73 17.03
C LEU A 223 14.44 -25.16 17.30
N LEU A 224 14.02 -25.42 18.53
CA LEU A 224 13.41 -26.68 18.95
C LEU A 224 11.91 -26.46 19.17
N PRO A 225 11.03 -27.37 18.74
CA PRO A 225 9.62 -27.33 19.13
C PRO A 225 9.50 -27.52 20.65
N LEU A 226 8.46 -26.92 21.23
CA LEU A 226 8.09 -27.12 22.64
C LEU A 226 7.21 -28.35 22.84
#